data_AF-A0A957YDD5-F1
#
_entry.id   AF-A0A957YDD5-F1
#
_cell.length_a   1.000
_cell.length_b   1.000
_cell.length_c   1.000
_cell.angle_alpha   90.00
_cell.angle_beta   90.00
_cell.angle_gamma   90.00
#
_symmetry.space_group_name_H-M   'P 1'
#
loop_
_entity.id
_entity.type
_entity.pdbx_description
1 polymer ?
#
loop_
_entity_poly.entity_id
_entity_poly.type
_entity_poly.pdbx_seq_one_letter_code
_entity_poly.pdbx_strand_id
1 'polypeptide(L)'
;ARRIDNQLRGNSGRVGDPGVSRFYLSMEDDLMRRFGGERLSGIMQRLGVEDDMPIEAGMVTRAIENAQTKVEGYNFDIRKHVLRYDEVVNEQRNRIYDQRRRILVEPSLKTSVEEMIGEEVAAMVDGFTSSSYDDEWQLDELAQALRGVFPLAEDINGTRWEGMKRDEIEEDVVDLALAAYAAK
;
A
#
# COMPACT_ATOMS: atom_id res chain seq x y z
N ALA A 1 18.36 -0.99 20.55
CA ALA A 1 18.12 0.46 20.33
C ALA A 1 18.42 1.18 21.63
N ARG A 2 19.15 2.30 21.58
CA ARG A 2 19.59 3.16 22.70
C ARG A 2 18.47 3.49 23.68
N ARG A 3 17.24 3.58 23.20
CA ARG A 3 16.05 3.75 24.06
C ARG A 3 15.95 2.67 25.15
N ILE A 4 16.20 1.40 24.82
CA ILE A 4 16.09 0.27 25.76
C ILE A 4 17.27 0.31 26.75
N ASP A 5 18.47 0.62 26.27
CA ASP A 5 19.66 0.74 27.13
C ASP A 5 19.50 1.90 28.12
N ASN A 6 18.94 3.03 27.68
CA ASN A 6 18.62 4.16 28.56
C ASN A 6 17.50 3.84 29.56
N GLN A 7 16.55 2.98 29.19
CA GLN A 7 15.55 2.48 30.13
C GLN A 7 16.20 1.63 31.23
N LEU A 8 17.16 0.78 30.89
CA LEU A 8 17.92 0.00 31.88
C LEU A 8 18.77 0.91 32.80
N ARG A 9 19.42 1.93 32.22
CA ARG A 9 20.17 2.95 32.97
C ARG A 9 19.27 3.70 33.96
N GLY A 10 18.06 4.06 33.53
CA GLY A 10 17.07 4.78 34.32
C GLY A 10 16.46 3.99 35.50
N ASN A 11 16.78 2.70 35.64
CA ASN A 11 16.39 1.93 36.82
C ASN A 11 17.26 2.22 38.05
N SER A 12 18.43 2.84 37.87
CA SER A 12 19.32 3.29 38.95
C SER A 12 19.12 4.77 39.25
N GLY A 13 19.28 5.18 40.52
CA GLY A 13 19.25 6.59 40.95
C GLY A 13 17.90 7.29 40.77
N ARG A 14 16.81 6.69 41.28
CA ARG A 14 15.47 7.31 41.22
C ARG A 14 15.39 8.52 42.15
N VAL A 15 14.67 9.57 41.74
CA VAL A 15 14.38 10.76 42.59
C VAL A 15 15.64 11.41 43.19
N GLY A 16 16.76 11.36 42.46
CA GLY A 16 18.03 11.96 42.91
C GLY A 16 18.87 11.08 43.82
N ASP A 17 18.46 9.83 44.06
CA ASP A 17 19.29 8.86 44.77
C ASP A 17 20.61 8.61 44.02
N PRO A 18 21.74 8.40 44.73
CA PRO A 18 22.97 7.95 44.10
C PRO A 18 22.76 6.62 43.37
N GLY A 19 23.32 6.49 42.17
CA GLY A 19 23.22 5.26 41.37
C GLY A 19 24.36 5.15 40.37
N VAL A 20 24.76 3.92 40.08
CA VAL A 20 25.76 3.62 39.05
C VAL A 20 25.16 2.59 38.10
N SER A 21 25.39 2.80 36.81
CA SER A 21 25.11 1.80 35.78
C SER A 21 26.39 1.56 34.98
N ARG A 22 26.62 0.30 34.61
CA ARG A 22 27.74 -0.11 33.77
C ARG A 22 27.25 -1.13 32.77
N PHE A 23 27.63 -0.95 31.51
CA PHE A 23 27.33 -1.88 30.44
C PHE A 23 28.59 -2.68 30.13
N TYR A 24 28.41 -3.97 29.91
CA TYR A 24 29.43 -4.88 29.43
C TYR A 24 29.00 -5.38 28.06
N LEU A 25 29.95 -5.47 27.13
CA LEU A 25 29.73 -5.86 25.74
C LEU A 25 30.87 -6.79 25.34
N SER A 26 30.55 -7.84 24.60
CA SER A 26 31.52 -8.70 23.95
C SER A 26 31.64 -8.37 22.47
N MET A 27 32.83 -8.59 21.91
CA MET A 27 33.05 -8.46 20.46
C MET A 27 32.32 -9.55 19.66
N GLU A 28 31.98 -10.66 20.31
CA GLU A 28 31.23 -11.76 19.72
C GLU A 28 29.71 -11.53 19.74
N ASP A 29 29.24 -10.47 20.42
CA ASP A 29 27.82 -10.16 20.51
C ASP A 29 27.22 -9.91 19.12
N ASP A 30 25.95 -10.25 18.96
CA ASP A 30 25.24 -10.11 17.67
C ASP A 30 25.28 -8.70 17.10
N LEU A 31 25.28 -7.66 17.95
CA LEU A 31 25.45 -6.27 17.51
C LEU A 31 26.79 -6.06 16.81
N MET A 32 27.87 -6.56 17.42
CA MET A 32 29.25 -6.39 16.96
C MET A 32 29.51 -7.27 15.73
N ARG A 33 29.02 -8.51 15.74
CA ARG A 33 29.12 -9.43 14.61
C ARG A 33 28.41 -8.92 13.35
N ARG A 34 27.22 -8.33 13.51
CA ARG A 34 26.41 -7.89 12.36
C ARG A 34 26.74 -6.46 11.90
N PHE A 35 27.17 -5.58 12.80
CA PHE A 35 27.31 -4.14 12.51
C PHE A 35 28.66 -3.53 12.90
N GLY A 36 29.46 -4.23 13.70
CA GLY A 36 30.81 -3.82 14.09
C GLY A 36 31.89 -4.11 13.03
N GLY A 37 31.73 -5.19 12.27
CA GLY A 37 32.46 -5.49 11.02
C GLY A 37 34.00 -5.51 11.13
N GLU A 38 34.65 -5.33 9.97
CA GLU A 38 36.12 -5.30 9.82
C GLU A 38 36.80 -4.19 10.61
N ARG A 39 36.13 -3.04 10.80
CA ARG A 39 36.73 -1.87 11.46
C ARG A 39 37.04 -2.13 12.93
N LEU A 40 36.13 -2.78 13.65
CA LEU A 40 36.32 -3.13 15.05
C LEU A 40 37.36 -4.24 15.22
N SER A 41 37.36 -5.23 14.32
CA SER A 41 38.37 -6.30 14.29
C SER A 41 39.78 -5.76 14.01
N GLY A 42 39.92 -4.81 13.08
CA GLY A 42 41.19 -4.16 12.76
C GLY A 42 41.72 -3.23 13.84
N ILE A 43 40.83 -2.61 14.64
CA ILE A 43 41.20 -1.82 15.81
C ILE A 43 41.78 -2.73 16.91
N MET A 44 41.17 -3.90 17.15
CA MET A 44 41.64 -4.87 18.14
C MET A 44 43.02 -5.45 17.81
N GLN A 45 43.24 -5.86 16.55
CA GLN A 45 44.54 -6.35 16.11
C GLN A 45 45.66 -5.31 16.29
N ARG A 46 45.34 -4.01 16.15
CA ARG A 46 46.31 -2.92 16.33
C ARG A 46 46.56 -2.57 17.79
N LEU A 47 45.55 -2.72 18.64
CA LEU A 47 45.68 -2.47 20.07
C LEU A 47 46.44 -3.59 20.79
N GLY A 48 46.51 -4.79 20.21
CA GLY A 48 47.28 -5.90 20.78
C GLY A 48 46.85 -6.27 22.20
N VAL A 49 45.55 -6.14 22.50
CA VAL A 49 45.00 -6.39 23.83
C VAL A 49 44.90 -7.89 24.06
N GLU A 50 45.35 -8.36 25.23
CA GLU A 50 45.14 -9.73 25.68
C GLU A 50 43.65 -10.01 25.90
N ASP A 51 43.20 -11.22 25.58
CA ASP A 51 41.77 -11.59 25.56
C ASP A 51 41.06 -11.40 26.92
N ASP A 52 41.83 -11.36 28.01
CA ASP A 52 41.31 -11.27 29.39
C ASP A 52 41.29 -9.84 29.96
N MET A 53 41.68 -8.83 29.18
CA MET A 53 41.76 -7.44 29.64
C MET A 53 40.56 -6.59 29.17
N PRO A 54 39.84 -5.90 30.08
CA PRO A 54 38.75 -5.02 29.68
C PRO A 54 39.28 -3.81 28.91
N ILE A 55 38.61 -3.49 27.80
CA ILE A 55 39.00 -2.38 26.92
C ILE A 55 38.16 -1.15 27.20
N GLU A 56 38.80 -0.12 27.73
CA GLU A 56 38.20 1.21 27.90
C GLU A 56 38.89 2.21 26.96
N ALA A 57 38.59 2.08 25.66
CA ALA A 57 39.13 2.97 24.64
C ALA A 57 38.03 3.79 23.98
N GLY A 58 38.13 5.13 24.03
CA GLY A 58 37.13 6.02 23.42
C GLY A 58 36.96 5.86 21.91
N MET A 59 37.92 5.23 21.21
CA MET A 59 37.76 4.85 19.80
C MET A 59 36.80 3.65 19.63
N VAL A 60 36.86 2.67 20.55
CA VAL A 60 36.00 1.48 20.56
C VAL A 60 34.57 1.88 20.95
N THR A 61 34.40 2.73 21.97
CA THR A 61 33.08 3.27 22.36
C THR A 61 32.38 3.96 21.18
N ARG A 62 33.09 4.84 20.44
CA ARG A 62 32.54 5.50 19.25
C ARG A 62 32.18 4.53 18.14
N ALA A 63 32.97 3.48 17.95
CA ALA A 63 32.67 2.45 16.95
C ALA A 63 31.38 1.67 17.31
N ILE A 64 31.18 1.36 18.60
CA ILE A 64 29.96 0.74 19.12
C ILE A 64 28.74 1.65 18.93
N GLU A 65 28.85 2.94 19.25
CA GLU A 65 27.76 3.92 19.06
C GLU A 65 27.36 4.05 17.57
N ASN A 66 28.34 4.02 16.67
CA ASN A 66 28.10 4.04 15.23
C ASN A 66 27.39 2.76 14.76
N ALA A 67 27.84 1.60 15.22
CA ALA A 67 27.18 0.32 14.93
C ALA A 67 25.73 0.34 15.43
N GLN A 68 25.49 0.83 16.63
CA GLN A 68 24.16 0.97 17.21
C GLN A 68 23.27 1.92 16.41
N THR A 69 23.79 3.07 15.99
CA THR A 69 23.05 4.02 15.13
C THR A 69 22.68 3.39 13.79
N LYS A 70 23.56 2.57 13.21
CA LYS A 70 23.29 1.83 11.96
C LYS A 70 22.17 0.80 12.14
N VAL A 71 22.13 0.09 13.27
CA VAL A 71 21.03 -0.84 13.60
C VAL A 71 19.71 -0.12 13.76
N GLU A 72 19.71 1.03 14.40
CA GLU A 72 18.51 1.86 14.57
C GLU A 72 17.99 2.34 13.21
N GLY A 73 18.88 2.84 12.34
CA GLY A 73 18.55 3.21 10.97
C GLY A 73 17.97 2.04 10.18
N TYR A 74 18.62 0.87 10.22
CA TYR A 74 18.13 -0.32 9.54
C TYR A 74 16.72 -0.74 9.98
N ASN A 75 16.45 -0.76 11.30
CA ASN A 75 15.12 -1.07 11.81
C ASN A 75 14.09 0.03 11.49
N PHE A 76 14.51 1.29 11.48
CA PHE A 76 13.67 2.40 11.06
C PHE A 76 13.27 2.25 9.59
N ASP A 77 14.22 1.92 8.72
CA ASP A 77 13.96 1.72 7.29
C ASP A 77 12.99 0.55 7.08
N ILE A 78 13.18 -0.59 7.75
CA ILE A 78 12.23 -1.71 7.69
C ILE A 78 10.82 -1.25 8.06
N ARG A 79 10.68 -0.52 9.18
CA ARG A 79 9.35 -0.03 9.62
C ARG A 79 8.77 0.96 8.63
N LYS A 80 9.58 1.86 8.07
CA LYS A 80 9.16 2.81 7.04
C LYS A 80 8.71 2.09 5.77
N HIS A 81 9.40 1.03 5.37
CA HIS A 81 8.99 0.19 4.25
C HIS A 81 7.64 -0.47 4.52
N VAL A 82 7.47 -1.12 5.67
CA VAL A 82 6.19 -1.74 6.08
C VAL A 82 5.07 -0.70 6.14
N LEU A 83 5.32 0.48 6.71
CA LEU A 83 4.35 1.57 6.78
C LEU A 83 3.90 2.02 5.39
N ARG A 84 4.82 2.16 4.43
CA ARG A 84 4.45 2.53 3.05
C ARG A 84 3.54 1.51 2.37
N TYR A 85 3.75 0.22 2.62
CA TYR A 85 2.82 -0.80 2.13
C TYR A 85 1.46 -0.72 2.81
N ASP A 86 1.45 -0.47 4.12
CA ASP A 86 0.21 -0.29 4.87
C ASP A 86 -0.55 0.96 4.44
N GLU A 87 0.11 2.06 4.10
CA GLU A 87 -0.51 3.28 3.58
C GLU A 87 -1.40 3.00 2.36
N VAL A 88 -0.90 2.21 1.40
CA VAL A 88 -1.68 1.82 0.20
C VAL A 88 -2.89 0.97 0.57
N VAL A 89 -2.69 -0.05 1.41
CA VAL A 89 -3.78 -0.93 1.85
C VAL A 89 -4.82 -0.16 2.67
N ASN A 90 -4.38 0.80 3.48
CA ASN A 90 -5.23 1.63 4.30
C ASN A 90 -6.05 2.60 3.45
N GLU A 91 -5.47 3.20 2.41
CA GLU A 91 -6.23 4.03 1.45
C GLU A 91 -7.33 3.21 0.76
N GLN A 92 -6.99 2.02 0.26
CA GLN A 92 -7.96 1.11 -0.34
C GLN A 92 -9.07 0.72 0.66
N ARG A 93 -8.68 0.39 1.90
CA ARG A 93 -9.63 0.05 2.98
C ARG A 93 -10.58 1.20 3.26
N ASN A 94 -10.08 2.43 3.34
CA ASN A 94 -10.91 3.60 3.61
C ASN A 94 -11.93 3.81 2.48
N ARG A 95 -11.53 3.74 1.21
CA ARG A 95 -12.46 3.85 0.08
C ARG A 95 -13.57 2.80 0.14
N ILE A 96 -13.22 1.53 0.38
CA ILE A 96 -14.20 0.44 0.49
C ILE A 96 -15.12 0.65 1.70
N TYR A 97 -14.57 1.09 2.84
CA TYR A 97 -15.38 1.33 4.04
C TYR A 97 -16.31 2.51 3.89
N ASP A 98 -15.90 3.56 3.17
CA ASP A 98 -16.75 4.70 2.86
C ASP A 98 -17.89 4.28 1.93
N GLN A 99 -17.59 3.53 0.86
CA GLN A 99 -18.63 3.00 -0.03
C GLN A 99 -19.59 2.06 0.72
N ARG A 100 -19.07 1.14 1.53
CA ARG A 100 -19.87 0.25 2.36
C ARG A 100 -20.76 1.02 3.34
N ARG A 101 -20.24 2.10 3.95
CA ARG A 101 -21.01 2.94 4.87
C ARG A 101 -22.14 3.65 4.14
N ARG A 102 -21.90 4.20 2.94
CA ARG A 102 -22.96 4.81 2.10
C ARG A 102 -24.08 3.80 1.84
N ILE A 103 -23.72 2.59 1.37
CA ILE A 103 -24.67 1.49 1.12
C ILE A 103 -25.53 1.15 2.35
N LEU A 104 -24.94 1.17 3.55
CA LEU A 104 -25.65 0.78 4.78
C LEU A 104 -26.48 1.90 5.42
N VAL A 105 -26.20 3.16 5.09
CA VAL A 105 -26.80 4.33 5.77
C VAL A 105 -27.77 5.09 4.87
N GLU A 106 -27.53 5.11 3.56
CA GLU A 106 -28.36 5.87 2.64
C GLU A 106 -29.76 5.26 2.51
N PRO A 107 -30.83 6.08 2.58
CA PRO A 107 -32.20 5.58 2.44
C PRO A 107 -32.52 4.98 1.07
N SER A 108 -31.78 5.38 0.04
CA SER A 108 -31.92 4.89 -1.34
C SER A 108 -30.57 4.92 -2.02
N LEU A 109 -30.23 3.82 -2.69
CA LEU A 109 -29.02 3.69 -3.50
C LEU A 109 -29.31 3.86 -4.99
N LYS A 110 -30.54 4.25 -5.35
CA LYS A 110 -31.00 4.29 -6.75
C LYS A 110 -30.04 5.09 -7.62
N THR A 111 -29.71 6.33 -7.22
CA THR A 111 -28.79 7.19 -7.98
C THR A 111 -27.40 6.58 -8.13
N SER A 112 -26.84 6.00 -7.07
CA SER A 112 -25.53 5.34 -7.16
C SER A 112 -25.55 4.11 -8.07
N VAL A 113 -26.64 3.36 -8.10
CA VAL A 113 -26.79 2.23 -9.02
C VAL A 113 -26.93 2.71 -10.46
N GLU A 114 -27.72 3.77 -10.71
CA GLU A 114 -27.88 4.37 -12.03
C GLU A 114 -26.55 4.93 -12.57
N GLU A 115 -25.74 5.57 -11.71
CA GLU A 115 -24.38 6.02 -12.03
C GLU A 115 -23.47 4.83 -12.40
N MET A 116 -23.47 3.76 -11.59
CA MET A 116 -22.69 2.55 -11.88
C MET A 116 -23.12 1.88 -13.20
N ILE A 117 -24.42 1.86 -13.50
CA ILE A 117 -24.93 1.35 -14.78
C ILE A 117 -24.37 2.19 -15.94
N GLY A 118 -24.39 3.52 -15.82
CA GLY A 118 -23.84 4.41 -16.83
C GLY A 118 -22.35 4.19 -17.07
N GLU A 119 -21.56 4.08 -16.00
CA GLU A 119 -20.11 3.82 -16.11
C GLU A 119 -19.79 2.49 -16.80
N GLU A 120 -20.50 1.41 -16.45
CA GLU A 120 -20.32 0.09 -17.06
C GLU A 120 -20.75 0.07 -18.53
N VAL A 121 -21.86 0.74 -18.87
CA VAL A 121 -22.31 0.89 -20.26
C VAL A 121 -21.29 1.66 -21.08
N ALA A 122 -20.81 2.80 -20.58
CA ALA A 122 -19.81 3.61 -21.28
C ALA A 122 -18.52 2.81 -21.53
N ALA A 123 -18.08 2.02 -20.55
CA ALA A 123 -16.91 1.14 -20.70
C ALA A 123 -17.13 0.04 -21.75
N MET A 124 -18.33 -0.54 -21.81
CA MET A 124 -18.69 -1.50 -22.86
C MET A 124 -18.67 -0.85 -24.25
N VAL A 125 -19.33 0.30 -24.40
CA VAL A 125 -19.33 1.04 -25.68
C VAL A 125 -17.91 1.37 -26.12
N ASP A 126 -17.07 1.93 -25.23
CA ASP A 126 -15.66 2.21 -25.52
C ASP A 126 -14.90 0.97 -26.02
N GLY A 127 -15.13 -0.19 -25.40
CA GLY A 127 -14.49 -1.44 -25.78
C GLY A 127 -14.89 -1.95 -27.17
N PHE A 128 -16.15 -1.80 -27.57
CA PHE A 128 -16.66 -2.28 -28.86
C PHE A 128 -16.59 -1.23 -29.98
N THR A 129 -16.38 0.04 -29.64
CA THR A 129 -16.18 1.17 -30.58
C THR A 129 -14.77 1.76 -30.46
N SER A 130 -13.76 0.94 -30.14
CA SER A 130 -12.38 1.43 -29.92
C SER A 130 -11.69 1.90 -31.20
N SER A 131 -12.17 1.48 -32.38
CA SER A 131 -11.60 1.89 -33.67
C SER A 131 -11.99 3.33 -34.01
N SER A 132 -11.10 4.02 -34.74
CA SER A 132 -11.38 5.34 -35.31
C SER A 132 -12.30 5.30 -36.53
N TYR A 133 -12.49 4.12 -37.12
CA TYR A 133 -13.38 3.91 -38.25
C TYR A 133 -14.66 3.22 -37.78
N ASP A 134 -15.79 3.77 -38.21
CA ASP A 134 -17.14 3.32 -37.83
C ASP A 134 -17.50 1.95 -38.40
N ASP A 135 -16.95 1.60 -39.58
CA ASP A 135 -17.11 0.31 -40.22
C ASP A 135 -16.37 -0.84 -39.51
N GLU A 136 -15.43 -0.52 -38.60
CA GLU A 136 -14.72 -1.49 -37.78
C GLU A 136 -15.36 -1.72 -36.39
N TRP A 137 -16.46 -1.02 -36.07
CA TRP A 137 -17.15 -1.16 -34.80
C TRP A 137 -17.91 -2.49 -34.69
N GLN A 138 -17.80 -3.11 -33.51
CA GLN A 138 -18.37 -4.43 -33.22
C GLN A 138 -19.76 -4.28 -32.58
N LEU A 139 -20.69 -3.68 -33.33
CA LEU A 139 -22.01 -3.26 -32.82
C LEU A 139 -22.92 -4.44 -32.48
N ASP A 140 -22.83 -5.55 -33.22
CA ASP A 140 -23.59 -6.76 -32.91
C ASP A 140 -23.07 -7.46 -31.65
N GLU A 141 -21.75 -7.48 -31.46
CA GLU A 141 -21.11 -7.99 -30.26
C GLU A 141 -21.43 -7.12 -29.04
N LEU A 142 -21.49 -5.78 -29.21
CA LEU A 142 -21.98 -4.86 -28.17
C LEU A 142 -23.41 -5.22 -27.74
N ALA A 143 -24.34 -5.42 -28.70
CA ALA A 143 -25.71 -5.83 -28.38
C ALA A 143 -25.76 -7.18 -27.65
N GLN A 144 -24.88 -8.12 -28.01
CA GLN A 144 -24.77 -9.41 -27.34
C GLN A 144 -24.22 -9.27 -25.91
N ALA A 145 -23.18 -8.46 -25.72
CA ALA A 145 -22.58 -8.20 -24.41
C ALA A 145 -23.59 -7.53 -23.46
N LEU A 146 -24.31 -6.52 -23.95
CA LEU A 146 -25.34 -5.82 -23.19
C LEU A 146 -26.48 -6.76 -22.77
N ARG A 147 -26.90 -7.70 -23.62
CA ARG A 147 -27.87 -8.75 -23.27
C ARG A 147 -27.39 -9.71 -22.18
N GLY A 148 -26.07 -9.87 -22.04
CA GLY A 148 -25.48 -10.66 -20.95
C GLY A 148 -25.64 -9.99 -19.57
N VAL A 149 -25.80 -8.66 -19.55
CA VAL A 149 -25.87 -7.85 -18.32
C VAL A 149 -27.29 -7.39 -18.02
N PHE A 150 -28.02 -6.94 -19.05
CA PHE A 150 -29.35 -6.35 -18.94
C PHE A 150 -30.40 -7.20 -19.69
N PRO A 151 -31.64 -7.30 -19.19
CA PRO A 151 -32.73 -8.00 -19.86
C PRO A 151 -33.27 -7.17 -21.03
N LEU A 152 -32.47 -7.05 -22.09
CA LEU A 152 -32.82 -6.35 -23.33
C LEU A 152 -33.63 -7.26 -24.26
N ALA A 153 -34.49 -6.65 -25.08
CA ALA A 153 -35.30 -7.37 -26.06
C ALA A 153 -34.45 -7.92 -27.22
N GLU A 154 -34.90 -9.03 -27.84
CA GLU A 154 -34.14 -9.72 -28.89
C GLU A 154 -33.98 -8.90 -30.18
N ASP A 155 -34.86 -7.93 -30.40
CA ASP A 155 -34.84 -7.02 -31.54
C ASP A 155 -33.77 -5.92 -31.44
N ILE A 156 -33.15 -5.73 -30.27
CA ILE A 156 -32.00 -4.82 -30.10
C ILE A 156 -30.75 -5.52 -30.65
N ASN A 157 -30.20 -5.00 -31.74
CA ASN A 157 -29.01 -5.52 -32.44
C ASN A 157 -28.16 -4.36 -33.00
N GLY A 158 -27.00 -4.68 -33.61
CA GLY A 158 -26.04 -3.68 -34.08
C GLY A 158 -26.61 -2.70 -35.11
N THR A 159 -27.63 -3.12 -35.88
CA THR A 159 -28.29 -2.27 -36.88
C THR A 159 -28.95 -1.02 -36.28
N ARG A 160 -29.28 -1.05 -34.97
CA ARG A 160 -29.81 0.11 -34.24
C ARG A 160 -28.81 1.28 -34.21
N TRP A 161 -27.52 0.97 -34.16
CA TRP A 161 -26.44 1.92 -33.93
C TRP A 161 -25.62 2.21 -35.19
N GLU A 162 -26.00 1.63 -36.33
CA GLU A 162 -25.34 1.90 -37.61
C GLU A 162 -25.45 3.38 -37.99
N GLY A 163 -24.30 4.01 -38.27
CA GLY A 163 -24.21 5.41 -38.66
C GLY A 163 -24.44 6.41 -37.52
N MET A 164 -24.64 5.95 -36.28
CA MET A 164 -24.65 6.81 -35.10
C MET A 164 -23.23 7.15 -34.68
N LYS A 165 -23.04 8.32 -34.06
CA LYS A 165 -21.78 8.65 -33.40
C LYS A 165 -21.67 7.90 -32.09
N ARG A 166 -20.44 7.68 -31.64
CA ARG A 166 -20.15 7.02 -30.37
C ARG A 166 -20.93 7.61 -29.18
N ASP A 167 -20.94 8.94 -29.05
CA ASP A 167 -21.65 9.61 -27.95
C ASP A 167 -23.17 9.35 -28.00
N GLU A 168 -23.74 9.23 -29.20
CA GLU A 168 -25.16 8.93 -29.41
C GLU A 168 -25.48 7.46 -29.10
N ILE A 169 -24.55 6.55 -29.39
CA ILE A 169 -24.64 5.13 -29.02
C ILE A 169 -24.59 4.99 -27.50
N GLU A 170 -23.66 5.69 -26.85
CA GLU A 170 -23.53 5.67 -25.39
C GLU A 170 -24.82 6.15 -24.71
N GLU A 171 -25.37 7.29 -25.13
CA GLU A 171 -26.62 7.83 -24.60
C GLU A 171 -27.79 6.84 -24.78
N ASP A 172 -27.94 6.27 -25.99
CA ASP A 172 -29.01 5.31 -26.28
C ASP A 172 -28.90 4.03 -25.44
N VAL A 173 -27.69 3.49 -25.28
CA VAL A 173 -27.48 2.27 -24.48
C VAL A 173 -27.71 2.53 -23.00
N VAL A 174 -27.31 3.72 -22.49
CA VAL A 174 -27.60 4.11 -21.10
C VAL A 174 -29.11 4.17 -20.87
N ASP A 175 -29.85 4.80 -21.78
CA ASP A 175 -31.31 4.89 -21.69
C ASP A 175 -31.98 3.50 -21.72
N LEU A 176 -31.52 2.61 -22.59
CA LEU A 176 -31.99 1.22 -22.64
C LEU A 176 -31.72 0.47 -21.33
N ALA A 177 -30.51 0.63 -20.77
CA ALA A 177 -30.12 -0.02 -19.52
C ALA A 177 -30.93 0.52 -18.32
N LEU A 178 -31.13 1.84 -18.25
CA LEU A 178 -31.94 2.49 -17.22
C LEU A 178 -33.43 2.11 -17.33
N ALA A 179 -33.96 2.01 -18.55
CA ALA A 179 -35.33 1.54 -18.79
C ALA A 179 -35.50 0.08 -18.34
N ALA A 180 -34.54 -0.79 -18.67
CA ALA A 180 -34.55 -2.18 -18.22
C ALA A 180 -34.45 -2.31 -16.69
N TYR A 181 -33.66 -1.44 -16.05
CA TYR A 181 -33.58 -1.36 -14.59
C TYR A 181 -34.90 -0.88 -13.97
N ALA A 182 -35.53 0.15 -14.52
CA ALA A 182 -36.78 0.71 -14.01
C ALA A 182 -38.00 -0.20 -14.21
N ALA A 183 -37.95 -1.11 -15.20
CA ALA A 183 -39.02 -2.07 -15.47
C ALA A 183 -39.06 -3.25 -14.47
N LYS A 184 -38.05 -3.39 -13.61
CA LYS A 184 -37.91 -4.46 -12.62
C LYS A 184 -38.31 -4.00 -11.22
#